data_AF-A0A183Q7L7-F1
#
_entry.id   AF-A0A183Q7L7-F1
#
_cell.length_a   1.000
_cell.length_b   1.000
_cell.length_c   1.000
_cell.angle_alpha   90.00
_cell.angle_beta   90.00
_cell.angle_gamma   90.00
#
_symmetry.space_group_name_H-M   'P 1'
#
loop_
_entity.id
_entity.type
_entity.pdbx_description
1 polymer ?
#
loop_
_entity_poly.entity_id
_entity_poly.type
_entity_poly.pdbx_seq_one_letter_code
_entity_poly.pdbx_strand_id
1 'polypeptide(L)'
;MAGRAGRRGLDASGSVIILLGGIGKSLTPGSSGLPSEHTLCDIILGRQTQLVSKFKITYSMILHLHRTNWLTPQDVMRRSFMEAANLRRELDRKQWLSALRKKLDETTTLIPPAGLLSNIPHQIARSSNSKVTVSMNNISRLSVPIGEPILQVKCPFGQISCCDAMTTYY
;
A
#
# COMPACT_ATOMS: atom_id res chain seq x y z
N MET A 1 -6.94 -31.31 17.10
CA MET A 1 -7.18 -32.72 17.50
C MET A 1 -8.13 -32.81 18.69
N ALA A 2 -7.87 -32.09 19.79
CA ALA A 2 -8.71 -32.09 20.99
C ALA A 2 -10.22 -31.88 20.76
N GLY A 3 -10.61 -31.00 19.83
CA GLY A 3 -12.03 -30.75 19.50
C GLY A 3 -12.79 -31.92 18.85
N ARG A 4 -12.17 -33.10 18.72
CA ARG A 4 -12.85 -34.35 18.35
C ARG A 4 -13.36 -35.15 19.57
N ALA A 5 -12.97 -34.78 20.78
CA ALA A 5 -13.43 -35.44 21.98
C ALA A 5 -14.88 -35.05 22.32
N GLY A 6 -15.69 -36.06 22.64
CA GLY A 6 -17.11 -35.91 22.98
C GLY A 6 -18.04 -36.14 21.78
N ARG A 7 -19.09 -36.96 22.00
CA ARG A 7 -20.12 -37.24 21.00
C ARG A 7 -21.33 -36.35 21.25
N ARG A 8 -21.69 -35.55 20.25
CA ARG A 8 -22.82 -34.62 20.33
C ARG A 8 -24.12 -35.38 20.60
N GLY A 9 -24.79 -35.03 21.69
CA GLY A 9 -26.09 -35.62 22.08
C GLY A 9 -26.00 -36.89 22.92
N LEU A 10 -24.80 -37.42 23.18
CA LEU A 10 -24.59 -38.59 24.05
C LEU A 10 -23.73 -38.24 25.27
N ASP A 11 -22.67 -37.47 25.07
CA ASP A 11 -21.72 -37.12 26.14
C ASP A 11 -21.93 -35.66 26.55
N ALA A 12 -21.97 -35.39 27.86
CA ALA A 12 -22.13 -34.02 28.39
C ALA A 12 -20.86 -33.17 28.19
N SER A 13 -19.68 -33.79 28.18
CA SER A 13 -18.39 -33.14 27.95
C SER A 13 -17.41 -34.08 27.25
N GLY A 14 -16.43 -33.52 26.54
CA GLY A 14 -15.33 -34.26 25.91
C GLY A 14 -14.11 -34.28 26.81
N SER A 15 -13.63 -35.46 27.19
CA SER A 15 -12.39 -35.61 27.97
C SER A 15 -11.19 -35.79 27.05
N VAL A 16 -10.14 -34.99 27.25
CA VAL A 16 -8.88 -35.06 26.52
C VAL A 16 -7.76 -35.26 27.53
N ILE A 17 -6.98 -36.33 27.36
CA ILE A 17 -5.86 -36.66 28.24
C ILE A 17 -4.57 -36.50 27.43
N ILE A 18 -3.63 -35.71 27.95
CA ILE A 18 -2.30 -35.53 27.36
C ILE A 18 -1.35 -36.51 28.05
N LEU A 19 -0.83 -37.46 27.28
CA LEU A 19 0.15 -38.43 27.76
C LEU A 19 1.55 -37.88 27.54
N LEU A 20 2.36 -37.92 28.60
CA LEU A 20 3.76 -37.50 28.58
C LEU A 20 4.63 -38.76 28.58
N GLY A 21 5.41 -38.95 27.52
CA GLY A 21 6.38 -40.03 27.46
C GLY A 21 7.63 -39.66 28.25
N GLY A 22 7.97 -40.44 29.29
CA GLY A 22 9.26 -40.30 29.98
C GLY A 22 9.23 -39.96 31.46
N ILE A 23 8.15 -40.25 32.19
CA ILE A 23 8.28 -40.40 33.64
C ILE A 23 9.04 -41.72 33.90
N GLY A 24 10.36 -41.62 34.06
CA GLY A 24 11.24 -42.73 34.49
C GLY A 24 12.11 -43.42 33.43
N LYS A 25 12.06 -43.01 32.15
CA LYS A 25 12.96 -43.51 31.09
C LYS A 25 13.36 -42.40 30.13
N SER A 26 14.25 -41.50 30.55
CA SER A 26 14.98 -40.70 29.57
C SER A 26 16.21 -41.48 29.12
N LEU A 27 16.35 -41.71 27.82
CA LEU A 27 17.53 -42.30 27.19
C LEU A 27 18.74 -41.33 27.22
N THR A 28 18.58 -40.15 27.81
CA THR A 28 19.65 -39.17 28.07
C THR A 28 19.58 -38.66 29.50
N PRO A 29 20.67 -38.73 30.28
CA PRO A 29 20.71 -38.20 31.63
C PRO A 29 20.67 -36.66 31.56
N GLY A 30 19.63 -36.03 32.09
CA GLY A 30 19.59 -34.57 32.29
C GLY A 30 18.39 -33.82 31.73
N SER A 31 17.56 -34.43 30.87
CA SER A 31 16.26 -33.87 30.52
C SER A 31 15.16 -34.73 31.13
N SER A 32 14.43 -34.19 32.12
CA SER A 32 13.10 -34.72 32.39
C SER A 32 12.34 -34.67 31.06
N GLY A 33 11.73 -35.77 30.64
CA GLY A 33 10.92 -35.83 29.40
C GLY A 33 9.66 -34.95 29.44
N LEU A 34 9.59 -34.01 30.38
CA LEU A 34 8.50 -33.08 30.60
C LEU A 34 8.76 -31.83 29.73
N PRO A 35 7.86 -31.49 28.79
CA PRO A 35 7.94 -30.22 28.05
C PRO A 35 7.86 -29.04 29.01
N SER A 36 8.44 -27.90 28.60
CA SER A 36 8.33 -26.66 29.38
C SER A 36 6.87 -26.21 29.51
N GLU A 37 6.57 -25.51 30.60
CA GLU A 37 5.24 -24.94 30.86
C GLU A 37 4.75 -24.08 29.69
N HIS A 38 5.63 -23.23 29.14
CA HIS A 38 5.31 -22.39 27.98
C HIS A 38 4.84 -23.22 26.77
N THR A 39 5.51 -24.34 26.49
CA THR A 39 5.14 -25.21 25.36
C THR A 39 3.79 -25.87 25.60
N LEU A 40 3.50 -26.30 26.83
CA LEU A 40 2.20 -26.85 27.19
C LEU A 40 1.09 -25.80 27.07
N CYS A 41 1.33 -24.58 27.57
CA CYS A 41 0.42 -23.45 27.42
C CYS A 41 0.14 -23.14 25.95
N ASP A 42 1.16 -23.13 25.09
CA ASP A 42 0.99 -22.92 23.65
C ASP A 42 0.18 -24.05 22.98
N ILE A 43 0.34 -25.29 23.42
CA ILE A 43 -0.43 -26.42 22.86
C ILE A 43 -1.90 -26.37 23.29
N ILE A 44 -2.17 -25.98 24.54
CA ILE A 44 -3.51 -25.99 25.14
C ILE A 44 -4.29 -24.71 24.81
N LEU A 45 -3.66 -23.55 24.97
CA LEU A 45 -4.25 -22.21 24.83
C LEU A 45 -3.80 -21.47 23.57
N GLY A 46 -2.99 -22.12 22.73
CA GLY A 46 -2.45 -21.52 21.52
C GLY A 46 -3.52 -20.98 20.57
N ARG A 47 -3.07 -20.05 19.71
CA ARG A 47 -3.92 -19.49 18.67
C ARG A 47 -4.22 -20.54 17.60
N GLN A 48 -5.44 -20.48 17.09
CA GLN A 48 -5.87 -21.18 15.89
C GLN A 48 -4.92 -20.90 14.72
N THR A 49 -4.66 -21.93 13.91
CA THR A 49 -3.84 -21.78 12.72
C THR A 49 -4.55 -20.89 11.71
N GLN A 50 -3.85 -19.87 11.24
CA GLN A 50 -4.37 -18.99 10.20
C GLN A 50 -4.41 -19.71 8.86
N LEU A 51 -5.47 -19.46 8.08
CA LEU A 51 -5.55 -19.97 6.72
C LEU A 51 -4.57 -19.21 5.83
N VAL A 52 -3.59 -19.93 5.31
CA VAL A 52 -2.59 -19.37 4.39
C VAL A 52 -2.83 -19.97 3.01
N SER A 53 -2.80 -19.12 1.97
CA SER A 53 -2.87 -19.59 0.58
C SER A 53 -1.75 -20.60 0.31
N LYS A 54 -2.12 -21.78 -0.19
CA LYS A 54 -1.18 -22.78 -0.73
C LYS A 54 -1.22 -22.82 -2.26
N PHE A 55 -1.75 -21.76 -2.88
CA PHE A 55 -1.84 -21.65 -4.33
C PHE A 55 -0.46 -21.78 -4.97
N LYS A 56 -0.34 -22.67 -5.95
CA LYS A 56 0.88 -22.93 -6.72
C LYS A 56 0.51 -23.19 -8.16
N ILE A 57 1.31 -22.66 -9.09
CA ILE A 57 1.19 -22.95 -10.51
C ILE A 57 2.02 -24.20 -10.80
N THR A 58 1.38 -25.24 -11.32
CA THR A 58 2.04 -26.49 -11.72
C THR A 58 2.02 -26.64 -13.24
N TYR A 59 2.96 -27.40 -13.80
CA TYR A 59 3.00 -27.66 -15.24
C TYR A 59 1.71 -28.28 -15.78
N SER A 60 1.11 -29.22 -15.03
CA SER A 60 -0.18 -29.82 -15.41
C SER A 60 -1.28 -28.77 -15.52
N MET A 61 -1.32 -27.80 -14.61
CA MET A 61 -2.28 -26.70 -14.68
C MET A 61 -2.03 -25.81 -15.90
N ILE A 62 -0.78 -25.45 -16.19
CA ILE A 62 -0.42 -24.64 -17.37
C ILE A 62 -0.88 -25.33 -18.66
N LEU A 63 -0.57 -26.62 -18.81
CA LEU A 63 -0.97 -27.41 -19.97
C LEU A 63 -2.51 -27.51 -20.10
N HIS A 64 -3.21 -27.65 -18.98
CA HIS A 64 -4.67 -27.71 -18.97
C HIS A 64 -5.30 -26.37 -19.39
N LEU A 65 -4.75 -25.25 -18.92
CA LEU A 65 -5.20 -23.91 -19.28
C LEU A 65 -4.97 -23.63 -20.78
N HIS A 66 -3.80 -24.02 -21.32
CA HIS A 66 -3.53 -23.92 -22.75
C HIS A 66 -4.47 -24.78 -23.60
N ARG A 67 -4.81 -25.99 -23.14
CA ARG A 67 -5.71 -26.89 -23.88
C ARG A 67 -7.13 -26.33 -23.96
N THR A 68 -7.61 -25.73 -22.88
CA THR A 68 -8.99 -25.25 -22.77
C THR A 68 -9.16 -23.82 -23.29
N ASN A 69 -8.07 -23.06 -23.47
CA ASN A 69 -7.96 -21.75 -24.13
C ASN A 69 -8.86 -20.60 -23.62
N TRP A 70 -9.62 -20.81 -22.54
CA TRP A 70 -10.55 -19.83 -21.97
C TRP A 70 -9.89 -18.92 -20.90
N LEU A 71 -8.84 -19.39 -20.24
CA LEU A 71 -8.22 -18.70 -19.10
C LEU A 71 -6.71 -18.81 -19.17
N THR A 72 -6.05 -17.67 -19.02
CA THR A 72 -4.58 -17.63 -18.98
C THR A 72 -4.07 -17.94 -17.58
N PRO A 73 -2.88 -18.55 -17.42
CA PRO A 73 -2.25 -18.71 -16.11
C PRO A 73 -2.13 -17.41 -15.30
N GLN A 74 -1.96 -16.28 -15.99
CA GLN A 74 -1.91 -14.94 -15.42
C GLN A 74 -3.26 -14.56 -14.78
N ASP A 75 -4.37 -14.88 -15.43
CA ASP A 75 -5.70 -14.60 -14.88
C ASP A 75 -6.00 -15.47 -13.65
N VAL A 76 -5.57 -16.73 -13.66
CA VAL A 76 -5.65 -17.60 -12.48
C VAL A 76 -4.87 -17.01 -11.31
N MET A 77 -3.66 -16.50 -11.57
CA MET A 77 -2.83 -15.86 -10.56
C MET A 77 -3.52 -14.63 -9.96
N ARG A 78 -4.05 -13.74 -10.81
CA ARG A 78 -4.75 -12.51 -10.37
C ARG A 78 -6.00 -12.78 -9.52
N ARG A 79 -6.71 -13.87 -9.80
CA ARG A 79 -7.91 -14.27 -9.05
C ARG A 79 -7.61 -15.16 -7.84
N SER A 80 -6.35 -15.53 -7.63
CA SER A 80 -5.95 -16.44 -6.55
C SER A 80 -6.07 -15.79 -5.16
N PHE A 81 -6.29 -16.62 -4.13
CA PHE A 81 -6.32 -16.15 -2.74
C PHE A 81 -4.98 -15.56 -2.26
N MET A 82 -3.88 -15.84 -2.98
CA MET A 82 -2.59 -15.21 -2.73
C MET A 82 -2.64 -13.68 -2.99
N GLU A 83 -3.40 -13.25 -3.99
CA GLU A 83 -3.54 -11.83 -4.36
C GLU A 83 -4.66 -11.10 -3.58
N ALA A 84 -5.49 -11.83 -2.83
CA ALA A 84 -6.61 -11.25 -2.10
C ALA A 84 -6.15 -10.23 -1.04
N ALA A 85 -5.01 -10.46 -0.38
CA ALA A 85 -4.45 -9.53 0.60
C ALA A 85 -3.96 -8.23 -0.06
N ASN A 86 -3.41 -8.31 -1.28
CA ASN A 86 -2.98 -7.14 -2.04
C ASN A 86 -4.19 -6.32 -2.46
N LEU A 87 -5.24 -6.97 -2.97
CA LEU A 87 -6.48 -6.31 -3.38
C LEU A 87 -7.16 -5.53 -2.23
N ARG A 88 -7.11 -6.07 -1.01
CA ARG A 88 -7.62 -5.34 0.17
C ARG A 88 -6.81 -4.07 0.44
N ARG A 89 -5.47 -4.18 0.44
CA ARG A 89 -4.57 -3.04 0.66
C ARG A 89 -4.66 -1.97 -0.44
N GLU A 90 -5.01 -2.36 -1.65
CA GLU A 90 -5.19 -1.43 -2.77
C GLU A 90 -6.31 -0.40 -2.52
N LEU A 91 -7.37 -0.76 -1.79
CA LEU A 91 -8.44 0.18 -1.43
C LEU A 91 -7.91 1.24 -0.46
N ASP A 92 -7.24 0.82 0.61
CA ASP A 92 -6.66 1.71 1.60
C ASP A 92 -5.61 2.63 0.95
N ARG A 93 -4.77 2.07 0.06
CA ARG A 93 -3.76 2.81 -0.70
C ARG A 93 -4.40 3.89 -1.56
N LYS A 94 -5.50 3.59 -2.25
CA LYS A 94 -6.23 4.58 -3.08
C LYS A 94 -6.81 5.71 -2.23
N GLN A 95 -7.40 5.39 -1.08
CA GLN A 95 -7.90 6.40 -0.15
C GLN A 95 -6.78 7.31 0.33
N TRP A 96 -5.65 6.74 0.74
CA TRP A 96 -4.49 7.51 1.18
C TRP A 96 -3.92 8.41 0.08
N LEU A 97 -3.81 7.91 -1.15
CA LEU A 97 -3.39 8.72 -2.31
C LEU A 97 -4.36 9.87 -2.60
N SER A 98 -5.67 9.65 -2.47
CA SER A 98 -6.66 10.71 -2.65
C SER A 98 -6.52 11.81 -1.59
N ALA A 99 -6.25 11.44 -0.33
CA ALA A 99 -6.02 12.38 0.75
C ALA A 99 -4.72 13.18 0.53
N LEU A 100 -3.65 12.51 0.09
CA LEU A 100 -2.40 13.19 -0.27
C LEU A 100 -2.56 14.14 -1.43
N ARG A 101 -3.32 13.74 -2.47
CA ARG A 101 -3.56 14.60 -3.62
C ARG A 101 -4.34 15.84 -3.24
N LYS A 102 -5.35 15.70 -2.36
CA LYS A 102 -6.07 16.86 -1.81
C LYS A 102 -5.13 17.80 -1.06
N LYS A 103 -4.26 17.26 -0.20
CA LYS A 103 -3.24 18.07 0.50
C LYS A 103 -2.32 18.78 -0.48
N LEU A 104 -1.89 18.11 -1.54
CA LEU A 104 -1.04 18.70 -2.56
C LEU A 104 -1.74 19.86 -3.27
N ASP A 105 -3.00 19.71 -3.64
CA ASP A 105 -3.79 20.77 -4.28
C ASP A 105 -4.05 21.96 -3.32
N GLU A 106 -4.18 21.69 -2.02
CA GLU A 106 -4.29 22.72 -0.98
C GLU A 106 -2.96 23.49 -0.81
N THR A 107 -1.83 22.79 -0.86
CA THR A 107 -0.50 23.36 -0.58
C THR A 107 0.26 23.82 -1.81
N THR A 108 -0.16 23.51 -3.04
CA THR A 108 0.69 23.72 -4.22
C THR A 108 -0.15 24.14 -5.41
N THR A 109 0.24 25.24 -6.06
CA THR A 109 -0.32 25.66 -7.36
C THR A 109 0.68 25.34 -8.46
N LEU A 110 0.28 24.47 -9.39
CA LEU A 110 1.04 24.23 -10.61
C LEU A 110 0.74 25.37 -11.59
N ILE A 111 1.69 26.27 -11.80
CA ILE A 111 1.62 27.27 -12.87
C ILE A 111 2.19 26.58 -14.13
N PRO A 112 1.37 26.34 -15.17
CA PRO A 112 1.90 25.81 -16.42
C PRO A 112 2.89 26.81 -17.04
N PRO A 113 3.96 26.34 -17.71
CA PRO A 113 4.89 27.22 -18.38
C PRO A 113 4.15 28.07 -19.42
N ALA A 114 4.41 29.37 -19.44
CA ALA A 114 3.84 30.28 -20.42
C ALA A 114 4.28 29.85 -21.83
N GLY A 115 3.36 29.30 -22.63
CA GLY A 115 3.69 28.86 -23.98
C GLY A 115 2.65 28.05 -24.76
N LEU A 116 1.52 27.65 -24.17
CA LEU A 116 0.48 26.90 -24.89
C LEU A 116 -0.89 27.59 -24.80
N LEU A 117 -1.00 28.78 -25.39
CA LEU A 117 -2.27 29.26 -25.94
C LEU A 117 -2.05 29.52 -27.43
N SER A 118 -2.21 28.48 -28.24
CA SER A 118 -2.36 28.62 -29.69
C SER A 118 -3.82 28.95 -30.00
N ASN A 119 -4.20 30.22 -29.90
CA ASN A 119 -5.33 30.75 -30.65
C ASN A 119 -4.78 31.35 -31.95
N ILE A 120 -4.86 30.56 -33.03
CA ILE A 120 -4.81 30.99 -34.43
C ILE A 120 -6.24 31.48 -34.77
N PRO A 121 -6.49 32.53 -35.61
CA PRO A 121 -5.65 33.09 -36.68
C PRO A 121 -5.59 34.63 -36.83
N HIS A 122 -4.72 35.04 -37.77
CA HIS A 122 -4.81 36.21 -38.67
C HIS A 122 -4.21 37.58 -38.25
N GLN A 123 -3.03 37.81 -38.84
CA GLN A 123 -2.59 38.99 -39.61
C GLN A 123 -1.65 40.05 -38.98
N ILE A 124 -0.44 40.07 -39.60
CA ILE A 124 0.37 41.22 -40.05
C ILE A 124 0.86 42.21 -38.99
N ALA A 125 2.17 42.19 -38.69
CA ALA A 125 3.13 43.25 -39.05
C ALA A 125 4.51 43.08 -38.36
N ARG A 126 5.50 43.69 -39.01
CA ARG A 126 6.96 43.68 -38.83
C ARG A 126 7.51 44.05 -37.45
N SER A 127 8.70 43.50 -37.22
CA SER A 127 9.91 44.13 -36.65
C SER A 127 10.07 44.24 -35.12
N SER A 128 11.32 43.91 -34.76
CA SER A 128 12.16 44.44 -33.67
C SER A 128 12.00 43.87 -32.26
N ASN A 129 13.17 43.57 -31.71
CA ASN A 129 13.46 42.95 -30.43
C ASN A 129 12.79 43.62 -29.23
N SER A 130 12.74 42.82 -28.17
CA SER A 130 12.71 43.15 -26.74
C SER A 130 11.34 43.16 -26.04
N LYS A 131 11.17 42.16 -25.18
CA LYS A 131 10.47 42.22 -23.88
C LYS A 131 9.00 42.64 -23.93
N VAL A 132 8.10 41.67 -23.91
CA VAL A 132 6.67 41.92 -23.64
C VAL A 132 6.49 42.14 -22.14
N THR A 133 5.98 43.32 -21.79
CA THR A 133 5.64 43.69 -20.43
C THR A 133 4.15 43.43 -20.25
N VAL A 134 3.79 42.36 -19.55
CA VAL A 134 2.39 42.10 -19.19
C VAL A 134 2.10 42.82 -17.89
N SER A 135 1.22 43.82 -17.95
CA SER A 135 0.69 44.53 -16.78
C SER A 135 -0.50 43.75 -16.23
N MET A 136 -0.33 43.17 -15.05
CA MET A 136 -1.43 42.75 -14.18
C MET A 136 -1.29 43.53 -12.87
N ASN A 137 -2.41 44.15 -12.46
CA ASN A 137 -2.46 45.09 -11.35
C ASN A 137 -2.00 44.45 -10.04
N ASN A 138 -1.09 45.16 -9.36
CA ASN A 138 -0.65 45.00 -7.97
C ASN A 138 -0.29 43.57 -7.49
N ILE A 139 0.96 43.18 -7.76
CA ILE A 139 2.05 42.88 -6.79
C ILE A 139 3.07 41.96 -7.49
N SER A 140 4.34 42.40 -7.50
CA SER A 140 5.57 41.71 -7.93
C SER A 140 5.61 41.10 -9.34
N ARG A 141 6.36 41.75 -10.24
CA ARG A 141 6.80 41.18 -11.53
C ARG A 141 7.70 39.97 -11.27
N LEU A 142 7.24 38.77 -11.59
CA LEU A 142 8.08 37.57 -11.61
C LEU A 142 8.48 37.28 -13.07
N SER A 143 9.77 37.44 -13.38
CA SER A 143 10.34 36.99 -14.65
C SER A 143 10.50 35.47 -14.60
N VAL A 144 9.64 34.74 -15.31
CA VAL A 144 9.74 33.28 -15.41
C VAL A 144 10.72 32.93 -16.54
N PRO A 145 11.81 32.19 -16.27
CA PRO A 145 12.70 31.68 -17.30
C PRO A 145 12.03 30.56 -18.10
N ILE A 146 12.39 30.44 -19.38
CA ILE A 146 11.90 29.40 -20.29
C ILE A 146 12.54 28.07 -19.86
N GLY A 147 11.75 27.19 -19.23
CA GLY A 147 12.20 25.92 -18.65
C GLY A 147 11.13 25.22 -17.82
N GLU A 148 11.55 24.19 -17.08
CA GLU A 148 10.74 23.26 -16.26
C GLU A 148 9.67 23.95 -15.38
N PRO A 149 8.53 23.28 -15.10
CA PRO A 149 7.45 23.86 -14.32
C PRO A 149 7.92 24.25 -12.91
N ILE A 150 7.78 25.53 -12.57
CA ILE A 150 8.11 26.04 -11.24
C ILE A 150 7.03 25.58 -10.27
N LEU A 151 7.43 24.76 -9.29
CA LEU A 151 6.57 24.23 -8.25
C LEU A 151 6.41 25.28 -7.14
N GLN A 152 5.30 26.03 -7.15
CA GLN A 152 5.05 27.06 -6.13
C GLN A 152 4.15 26.52 -5.02
N VAL A 153 4.70 26.42 -3.81
CA VAL A 153 3.96 26.04 -2.60
C VAL A 153 3.11 27.24 -2.15
N LYS A 154 1.80 27.03 -2.00
CA LYS A 154 0.83 27.97 -1.46
C LYS A 154 1.09 28.16 0.03
N CYS A 155 1.52 29.36 0.42
CA CYS A 155 1.73 29.69 1.81
C CYS A 155 0.40 29.71 2.59
N PRO A 156 0.28 28.97 3.71
CA PRO A 156 -0.97 28.82 4.45
C PRO A 156 -1.46 30.11 5.15
N PHE A 157 -0.64 31.16 5.22
CA PHE A 157 -0.93 32.41 5.95
C PHE A 157 -1.05 33.66 5.05
N GLY A 158 -1.23 33.48 3.74
CA GLY A 158 -1.15 34.58 2.77
C GLY A 158 0.30 34.95 2.46
N GLN A 159 0.54 35.57 1.30
CA GLN A 159 1.89 35.72 0.74
C GLN A 159 2.87 36.50 1.64
N ILE A 160 2.36 37.37 2.53
CA ILE A 160 3.19 38.35 3.25
C ILE A 160 3.89 37.72 4.47
N SER A 161 3.24 36.84 5.23
CA SER A 161 3.85 36.25 6.43
C SER A 161 4.75 35.03 6.13
N CYS A 162 4.81 34.61 4.86
CA CYS A 162 5.63 33.48 4.43
C CYS A 162 7.10 33.89 4.24
N CYS A 163 7.33 35.14 3.86
CA CYS A 163 8.68 35.72 3.72
C CYS A 163 9.39 35.86 5.08
N ASP A 164 8.66 36.22 6.14
CA ASP A 164 9.22 36.36 7.49
C ASP A 164 9.59 35.00 8.13
N ALA A 165 8.87 33.94 7.78
CA ALA A 165 9.18 32.58 8.26
C ALA A 165 10.41 31.97 7.58
N MET A 166 10.74 32.34 6.33
CA MET A 166 11.95 31.83 5.65
C MET A 166 13.23 32.54 6.10
N THR A 167 13.14 33.76 6.64
CA THR A 167 14.30 34.51 7.17
C THR A 167 14.72 34.07 8.57
N THR A 168 13.91 33.26 9.26
CA THR A 168 14.24 32.72 10.58
C THR A 168 14.96 31.37 10.54
N TYR A 169 15.09 30.76 9.34
CA TYR A 169 15.78 29.48 9.13
C TYR A 169 17.17 29.63 8.46
N TYR A 170 17.63 30.87 8.24
CA TYR A 170 19.00 31.22 7.87
C TYR A 170 19.62 32.07 8.98
#